data_AF-A0A841LQ89-F1
#
_entry.id   AF-A0A841LQ89-F1
#
_cell.length_a   1.000
_cell.length_b   1.000
_cell.length_c   1.000
_cell.angle_alpha   90.00
_cell.angle_beta   90.00
_cell.angle_gamma   90.00
#
_symmetry.space_group_name_H-M   'P 1'
#
loop_
_entity.id
_entity.type
_entity.pdbx_description
1 polymer ?
#
loop_
_entity_poly.entity_id
_entity_poly.type
_entity_poly.pdbx_seq_one_letter_code
_entity_poly.pdbx_strand_id
1 'polypeptide(L)'
;MPIPSLSEKDLEAYQNDLSNPEKSTEVLFITLTGLYQRFAGNEQLLASFEYTSELQSLENSYAAKKEHYNKEIAELKRQFKQLDNRIVAAEQKLRHGIPDDLMVMDKIIAEQESIVEDQEKLNNAESAIVEQVRKIDIAYGKDLQKLEQQQNNRNTPLNNKFSAFNDQIKLAEKRIRLKANAISIIVIIGIPLIVDMILISLGLPALSKNTNKLIFTHYIFLIALILIELLLAEKVKSRISYMLSISYLKDSLGTLQNLFRENKKQIAKVESEHNISISEFVK
;
A
#
# COMPACT_ATOMS: atom_id res chain seq x y z
N MET A 1 19.72 -2.15 -4.09
CA MET A 1 19.24 -3.29 -3.30
C MET A 1 17.80 -3.00 -2.90
N PRO A 2 16.87 -3.97 -2.97
CA PRO A 2 15.50 -3.75 -2.51
C PRO A 2 15.52 -3.40 -1.02
N ILE A 3 14.76 -2.37 -0.65
CA ILE A 3 14.63 -1.94 0.74
C ILE A 3 13.77 -2.99 1.46
N PRO A 4 14.24 -3.62 2.55
CA PRO A 4 13.47 -4.63 3.25
C PRO A 4 12.20 -4.01 3.85
N SER A 5 11.07 -4.71 3.76
CA SER A 5 9.79 -4.28 4.35
C SER A 5 9.94 -3.94 5.83
N LEU A 6 9.15 -2.98 6.30
CA LEU A 6 9.08 -2.61 7.70
C LEU A 6 8.53 -3.78 8.52
N SER A 7 9.19 -4.08 9.65
CA SER A 7 8.74 -5.05 10.64
C SER A 7 8.45 -4.39 11.99
N GLU A 8 7.73 -5.11 12.85
CA GLU A 8 7.40 -4.64 14.20
C GLU A 8 8.65 -4.44 15.06
N LYS A 9 9.67 -5.29 14.88
CA LYS A 9 10.97 -5.17 15.54
C LYS A 9 11.68 -3.86 15.22
N ASP A 10 11.50 -3.34 14.01
CA ASP A 10 12.12 -2.07 13.60
C ASP A 10 11.47 -0.88 14.33
N LEU A 11 10.15 -0.94 14.53
CA LEU A 11 9.40 0.06 15.27
C LEU A 11 9.75 0.03 16.77
N GLU A 12 9.91 -1.17 17.34
CA GLU A 12 10.37 -1.36 18.72
C GLU A 12 11.81 -0.87 18.92
N ALA A 13 12.71 -1.20 17.99
CA ALA A 13 14.09 -0.72 18.03
C ALA A 13 14.15 0.81 18.00
N TYR A 14 13.34 1.45 17.15
CA TYR A 14 13.27 2.91 17.09
C TYR A 14 12.63 3.53 18.34
N GLN A 15 11.63 2.89 18.94
CA GLN A 15 11.06 3.31 20.22
C GLN A 15 12.10 3.29 21.35
N ASN A 16 12.98 2.29 21.36
CA ASN A 16 14.10 2.20 22.31
C ASN A 16 15.12 3.33 22.05
N ASP A 17 15.43 3.61 20.80
CA ASP A 17 16.30 4.72 20.41
C ASP A 17 15.76 6.08 20.84
N LEU A 18 14.45 6.31 20.71
CA LEU A 18 13.80 7.53 21.21
C LEU A 18 13.88 7.67 22.72
N SER A 19 14.02 6.58 23.46
CA SER A 19 14.13 6.59 24.92
C SER A 19 15.56 6.89 25.39
N ASN A 20 16.55 6.88 24.49
CA ASN A 20 17.93 7.21 24.80
C ASN A 20 18.25 8.69 24.45
N PRO A 21 18.40 9.57 25.45
CA PRO A 21 18.69 10.99 25.23
C PRO A 21 20.13 11.26 24.75
N GLU A 22 21.00 10.26 24.72
CA GLU A 22 22.37 10.39 24.19
C GLU A 22 22.45 10.14 22.67
N LYS A 23 21.38 9.62 22.06
CA LYS A 23 21.32 9.45 20.60
C LYS A 23 21.26 10.80 19.89
N SER A 24 22.04 10.92 18.82
CA SER A 24 22.03 12.10 17.95
C SER A 24 20.64 12.29 17.32
N THR A 25 20.11 13.52 17.42
CA THR A 25 18.83 13.88 16.82
C THR A 25 18.83 13.66 15.31
N GLU A 26 19.94 13.95 14.62
CA GLU A 26 20.09 13.74 13.17
C GLU A 26 19.93 12.27 12.80
N VAL A 27 20.55 11.37 13.58
CA VAL A 27 20.40 9.92 13.39
C VAL A 27 18.95 9.50 13.59
N LEU A 28 18.25 10.05 14.59
CA LEU A 28 16.84 9.74 14.83
C LEU A 28 15.94 10.16 13.66
N PHE A 29 16.19 11.31 13.01
CA PHE A 29 15.46 11.76 11.83
C PHE A 29 15.76 10.91 10.59
N ILE A 30 17.03 10.55 10.38
CA ILE A 30 17.44 9.65 9.28
C ILE A 30 16.77 8.29 9.42
N THR A 31 16.80 7.70 10.62
CA THR A 31 16.16 6.41 10.88
C THR A 31 14.65 6.49 10.66
N LEU A 32 13.97 7.54 11.15
CA LEU A 32 12.53 7.73 10.91
C LEU A 32 12.20 7.78 9.42
N THR A 33 12.96 8.55 8.64
CA THR A 33 12.82 8.63 7.19
C THR A 33 12.96 7.26 6.55
N GLY A 34 13.97 6.49 6.97
CA GLY A 34 14.17 5.11 6.52
C GLY A 34 12.98 4.19 6.86
N LEU A 35 12.39 4.32 8.05
CA LEU A 35 11.21 3.53 8.44
C LEU A 35 9.98 3.84 7.56
N TYR A 36 9.73 5.12 7.24
CA TYR A 36 8.67 5.52 6.32
C TYR A 36 8.90 4.99 4.89
N GLN A 37 10.14 5.00 4.41
CA GLN A 37 10.49 4.41 3.12
C GLN A 37 10.26 2.89 3.09
N ARG A 38 10.64 2.19 4.16
CA ARG A 38 10.37 0.75 4.31
C ARG A 38 8.87 0.46 4.35
N PHE A 39 8.09 1.29 5.04
CA PHE A 39 6.64 1.17 5.08
C PHE A 39 5.97 1.41 3.72
N ALA A 40 6.53 2.29 2.88
CA ALA A 40 6.07 2.44 1.50
C ALA A 40 6.16 1.11 0.73
N GLY A 41 7.21 0.31 0.98
CA GLY A 41 7.33 -1.05 0.45
C GLY A 41 6.21 -1.99 0.94
N ASN A 42 5.80 -1.91 2.20
CA ASN A 42 4.67 -2.70 2.73
C ASN A 42 3.34 -2.31 2.07
N GLU A 43 3.11 -1.02 1.82
CA GLU A 43 1.89 -0.53 1.17
C GLU A 43 1.86 -0.89 -0.32
N GLN A 44 3.01 -0.84 -1.00
CA GLN A 44 3.13 -1.35 -2.37
C GLN A 44 2.86 -2.85 -2.44
N LEU A 45 3.40 -3.62 -1.48
CA LEU A 45 3.16 -5.06 -1.39
C LEU A 45 1.66 -5.36 -1.20
N LEU A 46 0.99 -4.65 -0.30
CA LEU A 46 -0.46 -4.77 -0.10
C LEU A 46 -1.22 -4.47 -1.40
N ALA A 47 -0.89 -3.37 -2.08
CA ALA A 47 -1.54 -3.00 -3.34
C ALA A 47 -1.36 -4.06 -4.45
N SER A 48 -0.16 -4.65 -4.54
CA SER A 48 0.10 -5.76 -5.47
C SER A 48 -0.67 -7.02 -5.07
N PHE A 49 -0.70 -7.34 -3.77
CA PHE A 49 -1.38 -8.53 -3.25
C PHE A 49 -2.89 -8.47 -3.47
N GLU A 50 -3.53 -7.33 -3.22
CA GLU A 50 -4.96 -7.13 -3.50
C GLU A 50 -5.26 -7.29 -4.99
N TYR A 51 -4.48 -6.64 -5.85
CA TYR A 51 -4.67 -6.72 -7.30
C TYR A 51 -4.55 -8.17 -7.80
N THR A 52 -3.51 -8.89 -7.39
CA THR A 52 -3.31 -10.28 -7.82
C THR A 52 -4.41 -11.20 -7.28
N SER A 53 -4.84 -11.01 -6.03
CA SER A 53 -5.90 -11.81 -5.43
C SER A 53 -7.25 -11.58 -6.12
N GLU A 54 -7.59 -10.33 -6.42
CA GLU A 54 -8.79 -9.97 -7.17
C GLU A 54 -8.74 -10.49 -8.61
N LEU A 55 -7.59 -10.36 -9.29
CA LEU A 55 -7.37 -10.88 -10.64
C LEU A 55 -7.56 -12.40 -10.68
N GLN A 56 -6.93 -13.13 -9.76
CA GLN A 56 -7.05 -14.59 -9.69
C GLN A 56 -8.50 -15.01 -9.42
N SER A 57 -9.20 -14.31 -8.52
CA SER A 57 -10.62 -14.56 -8.27
C SER A 57 -11.48 -14.32 -9.53
N LEU A 58 -11.20 -13.25 -10.26
CA LEU A 58 -11.90 -12.91 -11.50
C LEU A 58 -11.64 -13.96 -12.59
N GLU A 59 -10.39 -14.37 -12.79
CA GLU A 59 -9.97 -15.41 -13.73
C GLU A 59 -10.63 -16.76 -13.41
N ASN A 60 -10.64 -17.16 -12.14
CA ASN A 60 -11.29 -18.40 -11.69
C ASN A 60 -12.80 -18.38 -11.95
N SER A 61 -13.46 -17.26 -11.65
CA SER A 61 -14.90 -17.07 -11.91
C SER A 61 -15.21 -17.13 -13.41
N TYR A 62 -14.39 -16.47 -14.24
CA TYR A 62 -14.51 -16.52 -15.69
C TYR A 62 -14.30 -17.93 -16.23
N ALA A 63 -13.24 -18.61 -15.80
CA ALA A 63 -12.93 -19.98 -16.22
C ALA A 63 -14.07 -20.95 -15.85
N ALA A 64 -14.60 -20.87 -14.63
CA ALA A 64 -15.70 -21.71 -14.18
C ALA A 64 -16.98 -21.49 -15.02
N LYS A 65 -17.32 -20.23 -15.31
CA LYS A 65 -18.45 -19.90 -16.18
C LYS A 65 -18.24 -20.42 -17.60
N LYS A 66 -17.04 -20.22 -18.15
CA LYS A 66 -16.70 -20.67 -19.51
C LYS A 66 -16.75 -22.20 -19.62
N GLU A 67 -16.26 -22.91 -18.59
CA GLU A 67 -16.34 -24.37 -18.52
C GLU A 67 -17.79 -24.85 -18.52
N HIS A 68 -18.67 -24.21 -17.74
CA HIS A 68 -20.10 -24.52 -17.71
C HIS A 68 -20.73 -24.43 -19.11
N TYR A 69 -20.59 -23.30 -19.79
CA TYR A 69 -21.18 -23.12 -21.12
C TYR A 69 -20.50 -23.97 -22.20
N ASN A 70 -19.20 -24.26 -22.08
CA ASN A 70 -18.54 -25.21 -22.98
C ASN A 70 -19.13 -26.62 -22.86
N LYS A 71 -19.52 -27.06 -21.65
CA LYS A 71 -20.23 -28.33 -21.45
C LYS A 71 -21.62 -28.30 -22.09
N GLU A 72 -22.37 -27.22 -21.94
CA GLU A 72 -23.68 -27.08 -22.58
C GLU A 72 -23.58 -27.07 -24.12
N ILE A 73 -22.58 -26.38 -24.69
CA ILE A 73 -22.31 -26.40 -26.14
C ILE A 73 -21.97 -27.81 -26.62
N ALA A 74 -21.18 -28.56 -25.85
CA ALA A 74 -20.84 -29.94 -26.20
C ALA A 74 -22.09 -30.84 -26.20
N GLU A 75 -23.01 -30.64 -25.26
CA GLU A 75 -24.27 -31.38 -25.22
C GLU A 75 -25.21 -30.98 -26.36
N LEU A 76 -25.33 -29.69 -26.68
CA LEU A 76 -26.08 -29.23 -27.85
C LEU A 76 -25.54 -29.86 -29.14
N LYS A 77 -24.21 -29.90 -29.33
CA LYS A 77 -23.59 -30.55 -30.49
C LYS A 77 -23.95 -32.04 -30.58
N ARG A 78 -24.06 -32.72 -29.43
CA ARG A 78 -24.51 -34.11 -29.38
C ARG A 78 -25.97 -34.25 -29.81
N GLN A 79 -26.84 -33.34 -29.35
CA GLN A 79 -28.25 -33.31 -29.73
C GLN A 79 -28.45 -33.00 -31.22
N PHE A 80 -27.71 -32.03 -31.78
CA PHE A 80 -27.71 -31.76 -33.22
C PHE A 80 -27.29 -32.99 -34.03
N LYS A 81 -26.25 -33.71 -33.60
CA LYS A 81 -25.83 -34.95 -34.28
C LYS A 81 -26.91 -36.04 -34.24
N GLN A 82 -27.67 -36.14 -33.13
CA GLN A 82 -28.80 -37.06 -33.04
C GLN A 82 -29.93 -36.65 -33.99
N LEU A 83 -30.22 -35.36 -34.10
CA LEU A 83 -31.21 -34.82 -35.02
C LEU A 83 -30.80 -35.04 -36.48
N ASP A 84 -29.54 -34.80 -36.84
CA ASP A 84 -29.00 -35.09 -38.18
C ASP A 84 -29.19 -36.57 -38.55
N ASN A 85 -28.91 -37.49 -37.63
CA ASN A 85 -29.16 -38.91 -37.87
C ASN A 85 -30.66 -39.22 -38.09
N ARG A 86 -31.55 -38.54 -37.37
CA ARG A 86 -33.02 -38.68 -37.57
C ARG A 86 -33.44 -38.12 -38.93
N ILE A 87 -32.90 -36.98 -39.34
CA ILE A 87 -33.13 -36.36 -40.66
C ILE A 87 -32.70 -37.34 -41.76
N VAL A 88 -31.47 -37.84 -41.71
CA VAL A 88 -30.96 -38.79 -42.71
C VAL A 88 -31.82 -40.07 -42.76
N ALA A 89 -32.26 -40.58 -41.61
CA ALA A 89 -33.15 -41.74 -41.57
C ALA A 89 -34.54 -41.46 -42.18
N ALA A 90 -35.10 -40.27 -41.93
CA ALA A 90 -36.36 -39.84 -42.53
C ALA A 90 -36.23 -39.64 -44.06
N GLU A 91 -35.14 -39.02 -44.51
CA GLU A 91 -34.82 -38.86 -45.94
C GLU A 91 -34.64 -40.20 -46.65
N GLN A 92 -33.96 -41.16 -46.02
CA GLN A 92 -33.83 -42.50 -46.56
C GLN A 92 -35.20 -43.17 -46.71
N LYS A 93 -36.08 -43.07 -45.71
CA LYS A 93 -37.45 -43.64 -45.81
C LYS A 93 -38.23 -43.04 -46.99
N LEU A 94 -38.11 -41.74 -47.22
CA LEU A 94 -38.74 -41.07 -48.36
C LEU A 94 -38.14 -41.48 -49.71
N ARG A 95 -36.82 -41.71 -49.78
CA ARG A 95 -36.14 -42.18 -51.01
C ARG A 95 -36.54 -43.59 -51.44
N HIS A 96 -37.00 -44.44 -50.52
CA HIS A 96 -37.47 -45.80 -50.84
C HIS A 96 -38.89 -45.82 -51.46
N GLY A 97 -39.52 -44.65 -51.65
CA GLY A 97 -40.83 -44.48 -52.26
C GLY A 97 -41.83 -43.85 -51.30
N ILE A 98 -42.78 -43.07 -51.84
CA ILE A 98 -43.91 -42.57 -51.06
C ILE A 98 -44.81 -43.79 -50.77
N PRO A 99 -45.12 -44.10 -49.50
CA PRO A 99 -45.99 -45.21 -49.17
C PRO A 99 -47.38 -45.00 -49.80
N ASP A 100 -47.96 -46.04 -50.41
CA ASP A 100 -49.34 -46.02 -50.90
C ASP A 100 -50.37 -46.02 -49.75
N ASP A 101 -49.94 -46.34 -48.53
CA ASP A 101 -50.74 -46.33 -47.31
C ASP A 101 -50.73 -44.94 -46.65
N LEU A 102 -51.90 -44.31 -46.60
CA LEU A 102 -52.14 -43.01 -45.96
C LEU A 102 -51.68 -42.98 -44.49
N MET A 103 -51.84 -44.07 -43.73
CA MET A 103 -51.42 -44.11 -42.33
C MET A 103 -49.90 -44.03 -42.17
N VAL A 104 -49.16 -44.61 -43.12
CA VAL A 104 -47.69 -44.57 -43.12
C VAL A 104 -47.22 -43.18 -43.56
N MET A 105 -47.94 -42.54 -44.48
CA MET A 105 -47.69 -41.17 -44.92
C MET A 105 -47.88 -40.16 -43.76
N ASP A 106 -48.99 -40.25 -43.03
CA ASP A 106 -49.26 -39.39 -41.86
C ASP A 106 -48.18 -39.53 -40.78
N LYS A 107 -47.68 -40.76 -40.57
CA LYS A 107 -46.59 -41.02 -39.61
C LYS A 107 -45.27 -40.38 -40.05
N ILE A 108 -44.97 -40.35 -41.35
CA ILE A 108 -43.76 -39.69 -41.88
C ILE A 108 -43.89 -38.17 -41.74
N ILE A 109 -45.05 -37.61 -42.03
CA ILE A 109 -45.32 -36.17 -41.89
C ILE A 109 -45.17 -35.74 -40.42
N ALA A 110 -45.78 -36.47 -39.49
CA ALA A 110 -45.66 -36.18 -38.06
C ALA A 110 -44.20 -36.27 -37.55
N GLU A 111 -43.40 -37.22 -38.06
CA GLU A 111 -41.96 -37.29 -37.74
C GLU A 111 -41.19 -36.10 -38.32
N GLN A 112 -41.51 -35.64 -39.54
CA GLN A 112 -40.88 -34.45 -40.12
C GLN A 112 -41.25 -33.17 -39.37
N GLU A 113 -42.51 -33.01 -38.98
CA GLU A 113 -42.95 -31.88 -38.14
C GLU A 113 -42.24 -31.88 -36.78
N SER A 114 -42.11 -33.06 -36.14
CA SER A 114 -41.34 -33.21 -34.90
C SER A 114 -39.87 -32.87 -35.09
N ILE A 115 -39.24 -33.28 -36.19
CA ILE A 115 -37.84 -32.96 -36.51
C ILE A 115 -37.66 -31.44 -36.66
N VAL A 116 -38.57 -30.77 -37.36
CA VAL A 116 -38.52 -29.31 -37.55
C VAL A 116 -38.68 -28.58 -36.20
N GLU A 117 -39.63 -29.01 -35.36
CA GLU A 117 -39.82 -28.42 -34.03
C GLU A 117 -38.57 -28.60 -33.14
N ASP A 118 -37.97 -29.80 -33.16
CA ASP A 118 -36.73 -30.08 -32.42
C ASP A 118 -35.56 -29.26 -32.97
N GLN A 119 -35.47 -29.05 -34.29
CA GLN A 119 -34.46 -28.20 -34.91
C GLN A 119 -34.59 -26.74 -34.45
N GLU A 120 -35.81 -26.20 -34.43
CA GLU A 120 -36.06 -24.83 -34.00
C GLU A 120 -35.70 -24.65 -32.52
N LYS A 121 -36.04 -25.62 -31.67
CA LYS A 121 -35.66 -25.63 -30.25
C LYS A 121 -34.15 -25.64 -30.06
N LEU A 122 -33.42 -26.48 -30.80
CA LEU A 122 -31.96 -26.56 -30.71
C LEU A 122 -31.29 -25.28 -31.23
N ASN A 123 -31.78 -24.68 -32.31
CA ASN A 123 -31.27 -23.41 -32.85
C ASN A 123 -31.48 -22.25 -31.85
N ASN A 124 -32.65 -22.20 -31.21
CA ASN A 124 -32.95 -21.21 -30.18
C ASN A 124 -32.05 -21.39 -28.95
N ALA A 125 -31.81 -22.64 -28.53
CA ALA A 125 -30.91 -22.95 -27.43
C ALA A 125 -29.45 -22.58 -27.76
N GLU A 126 -28.97 -22.88 -28.97
CA GLU A 126 -27.63 -22.48 -29.43
C GLU A 126 -27.47 -20.95 -29.41
N SER A 127 -28.44 -20.23 -29.99
CA SER A 127 -28.42 -18.76 -30.02
C SER A 127 -28.40 -18.16 -28.61
N ALA A 128 -29.17 -18.73 -27.68
CA ALA A 128 -29.18 -18.31 -26.29
C ALA A 128 -27.83 -18.52 -25.61
N ILE A 129 -27.20 -19.69 -25.79
CA ILE A 129 -25.91 -20.01 -25.17
C ILE A 129 -24.79 -19.13 -25.73
N VAL A 130 -24.74 -18.93 -27.06
CA VAL A 130 -23.75 -18.04 -27.69
C VAL A 130 -23.86 -16.62 -27.14
N GLU A 131 -25.08 -16.11 -26.97
CA GLU A 131 -25.30 -14.79 -26.38
C GLU A 131 -24.89 -14.73 -24.91
N GLN A 132 -25.10 -15.80 -24.12
CA GLN A 132 -24.61 -15.86 -22.74
C GLN A 132 -23.08 -15.87 -22.66
N VAL A 133 -22.40 -16.64 -23.51
CA VAL A 133 -20.93 -16.65 -23.60
C VAL A 133 -20.42 -15.25 -23.93
N ARG A 134 -21.03 -14.58 -24.92
CA ARG A 134 -20.69 -13.21 -25.29
C ARG A 134 -20.86 -12.23 -24.11
N LYS A 135 -21.96 -12.34 -23.35
CA LYS A 135 -22.18 -11.52 -22.15
C LYS A 135 -21.10 -11.74 -21.09
N ILE A 136 -20.65 -12.98 -20.91
CA ILE A 136 -19.58 -13.31 -19.96
C ILE A 136 -18.25 -12.71 -20.40
N ASP A 137 -17.90 -12.83 -21.68
CA ASP A 137 -16.66 -12.26 -22.22
C ASP A 137 -16.64 -10.72 -22.07
N ILE A 138 -17.78 -10.07 -22.36
CA ILE A 138 -17.91 -8.61 -22.19
C ILE A 138 -17.83 -8.22 -20.71
N ALA A 139 -18.50 -8.96 -19.82
CA ALA A 139 -18.46 -8.68 -18.38
C ALA A 139 -17.04 -8.82 -17.83
N TYR A 140 -16.35 -9.91 -18.18
CA TYR A 140 -14.95 -10.14 -17.79
C TYR A 140 -14.04 -9.01 -18.28
N GLY A 141 -14.17 -8.58 -19.54
CA GLY A 141 -13.38 -7.47 -20.07
C GLY A 141 -13.63 -6.15 -19.35
N LYS A 142 -14.89 -5.87 -18.96
CA LYS A 142 -15.23 -4.67 -18.16
C LYS A 142 -14.68 -4.73 -16.74
N ASP A 143 -14.80 -5.88 -16.10
CA ASP A 143 -14.32 -6.09 -14.73
C ASP A 143 -12.79 -6.01 -14.68
N LEU A 144 -12.10 -6.54 -15.69
CA LEU A 144 -10.64 -6.43 -15.84
C LEU A 144 -10.19 -4.97 -16.01
N GLN A 145 -10.84 -4.21 -16.91
CA GLN A 145 -10.52 -2.80 -17.10
C GLN A 145 -10.75 -1.98 -15.82
N LYS A 146 -11.81 -2.28 -15.08
CA LYS A 146 -12.09 -1.63 -13.80
C LYS A 146 -11.00 -1.94 -12.77
N LEU A 147 -10.54 -3.19 -12.70
CA LEU A 147 -9.47 -3.63 -11.82
C LEU A 147 -8.14 -2.92 -12.14
N GLU A 148 -7.77 -2.85 -13.41
CA GLU A 148 -6.58 -2.12 -13.88
C GLU A 148 -6.67 -0.62 -13.55
N GLN A 149 -7.85 -0.02 -13.75
CA GLN A 149 -8.08 1.38 -13.39
C GLN A 149 -7.97 1.62 -11.89
N GLN A 150 -8.48 0.70 -11.05
CA GLN A 150 -8.34 0.77 -9.60
C GLN A 150 -6.88 0.67 -9.17
N GLN A 151 -6.10 -0.22 -9.78
CA GLN A 151 -4.66 -0.35 -9.53
C GLN A 151 -3.91 0.95 -9.85
N ASN A 152 -4.19 1.55 -11.03
CA ASN A 152 -3.59 2.82 -11.43
C ASN A 152 -3.97 3.97 -10.49
N ASN A 153 -5.25 4.07 -10.14
CA ASN A 153 -5.76 5.07 -9.20
C ASN A 153 -5.19 4.92 -7.79
N ARG A 154 -4.72 3.73 -7.41
CA ARG A 154 -4.09 3.46 -6.11
C ARG A 154 -2.60 3.75 -6.11
N ASN A 155 -1.88 3.40 -7.17
CA ASN A 155 -0.42 3.55 -7.24
C ASN A 155 0.04 5.02 -7.30
N THR A 156 -0.66 5.89 -8.03
CA THR A 156 -0.26 7.29 -8.18
C THR A 156 -0.35 8.09 -6.87
N PRO A 157 -1.44 8.02 -6.08
CA PRO A 157 -1.52 8.72 -4.79
C PRO A 157 -0.54 8.19 -3.75
N LEU A 158 -0.21 6.89 -3.81
CA LEU A 158 0.67 6.23 -2.85
C LEU A 158 2.08 6.81 -2.89
N ASN A 159 2.65 6.97 -4.09
CA ASN A 159 3.95 7.62 -4.28
C ASN A 159 3.96 9.08 -3.79
N ASN A 160 2.90 9.84 -4.08
CA ASN A 160 2.78 11.24 -3.65
C ASN A 160 2.65 11.36 -2.13
N LYS A 161 1.89 10.47 -1.48
CA LYS A 161 1.72 10.44 -0.02
C LYS A 161 3.04 10.22 0.70
N PHE A 162 3.88 9.30 0.22
CA PHE A 162 5.17 9.02 0.84
C PHE A 162 6.20 10.12 0.61
N SER A 163 6.19 10.77 -0.57
CA SER A 163 6.99 11.97 -0.80
C SER A 163 6.62 13.07 0.19
N ALA A 164 5.32 13.29 0.40
CA ALA A 164 4.84 14.31 1.33
C ALA A 164 5.30 14.06 2.78
N PHE A 165 5.28 12.80 3.24
CA PHE A 165 5.81 12.46 4.58
C PHE A 165 7.31 12.76 4.69
N ASN A 166 8.10 12.37 3.68
CA ASN A 166 9.54 12.65 3.68
C ASN A 166 9.82 14.16 3.71
N ASP A 167 9.07 14.96 2.95
CA ASP A 167 9.25 16.41 2.91
C ASP A 167 8.85 17.06 4.23
N GLN A 168 7.78 16.58 4.88
CA GLN A 168 7.38 17.04 6.21
C GLN A 168 8.46 16.73 7.26
N ILE A 169 9.04 15.53 7.24
CA ILE A 169 10.12 15.14 8.17
C ILE A 169 11.35 16.03 7.97
N LYS A 170 11.79 16.25 6.72
CA LYS A 170 12.93 17.13 6.41
C LYS A 170 12.67 18.58 6.84
N LEU A 171 11.46 19.08 6.64
CA LEU A 171 11.09 20.43 7.05
C LEU A 171 11.09 20.56 8.58
N ALA A 172 10.57 19.55 9.28
CA ALA A 172 10.59 19.48 10.75
C ALA A 172 12.03 19.45 11.28
N GLU A 173 12.90 18.59 10.72
CA GLU A 173 14.32 18.50 11.06
C GLU A 173 15.01 19.86 10.90
N LYS A 174 14.85 20.51 9.73
CA LYS A 174 15.45 21.82 9.46
C LYS A 174 14.96 22.88 10.46
N ARG A 175 13.65 22.90 10.74
CA ARG A 175 13.06 23.85 11.69
C ARG A 175 13.58 23.63 13.11
N ILE A 176 13.68 22.38 13.55
CA ILE A 176 14.18 22.03 14.88
C ILE A 176 15.67 22.37 14.99
N ARG A 177 16.48 22.05 13.98
CA ARG A 177 17.91 22.41 13.94
C ARG A 177 18.13 23.91 14.05
N LEU A 178 17.35 24.72 13.33
CA LEU A 178 17.42 26.18 13.41
C LEU A 178 17.04 26.69 14.81
N LYS A 179 15.95 26.19 15.40
CA LYS A 179 15.54 26.56 16.76
C LYS A 179 16.57 26.15 17.81
N ALA A 180 17.11 24.94 17.69
CA ALA A 180 18.14 24.42 18.58
C ALA A 180 19.40 25.29 18.52
N ASN A 181 19.86 25.65 17.32
CA ASN A 181 21.00 26.56 17.15
C ASN A 181 20.75 27.93 17.81
N ALA A 182 19.58 28.53 17.57
CA ALA A 182 19.23 29.84 18.14
C ALA A 182 19.18 29.81 19.67
N ILE A 183 18.52 28.80 20.25
CA ILE A 183 18.40 28.64 21.71
C ILE A 183 19.77 28.30 22.32
N SER A 184 20.58 27.49 21.65
CA SER A 184 21.91 27.14 22.12
C SER A 184 22.82 28.36 22.23
N ILE A 185 22.75 29.29 21.28
CA ILE A 185 23.52 30.54 21.35
C ILE A 185 23.15 31.34 22.60
N ILE A 186 21.86 31.43 22.93
CA ILE A 186 21.39 32.12 24.14
C ILE A 186 21.95 31.47 25.40
N VAL A 187 21.97 30.13 25.46
CA VAL A 187 22.50 29.40 26.62
C VAL A 187 24.03 29.51 26.71
N ILE A 188 24.74 29.37 25.59
CA ILE A 188 26.21 29.44 25.50
C ILE A 188 26.71 30.83 25.91
N ILE A 189 26.01 31.91 25.51
CA ILE A 189 26.37 33.28 25.89
C ILE A 189 25.81 33.64 27.28
N GLY A 190 24.64 33.12 27.63
CA GLY A 190 23.95 33.42 28.89
C GLY A 190 24.64 32.86 30.13
N ILE A 191 25.22 31.65 30.05
CA ILE A 191 25.94 31.05 31.20
C ILE A 191 27.16 31.91 31.61
N PRO A 192 28.08 32.30 30.72
CA PRO A 192 29.16 33.24 31.06
C PRO A 192 28.66 34.54 31.68
N LEU A 193 27.57 35.13 31.18
CA LEU A 193 26.99 36.37 31.72
C LEU A 193 26.45 36.19 33.15
N ILE A 194 25.81 35.06 33.44
CA ILE A 194 25.31 34.74 34.79
C ILE A 194 26.48 34.51 35.75
N VAL A 195 27.53 33.80 35.32
CA VAL A 195 28.74 33.58 36.12
C VAL A 195 29.39 34.91 36.46
N ASP A 196 29.52 35.82 35.49
CA ASP A 196 30.00 37.18 35.72
C ASP A 196 29.13 37.93 36.75
N MET A 197 27.80 37.91 36.63
CA MET A 197 26.91 38.55 37.60
C MET A 197 27.04 37.98 39.03
N ILE A 198 27.20 36.65 39.16
CA ILE A 198 27.38 36.01 40.46
C ILE A 198 28.71 36.44 41.08
N LEU A 199 29.80 36.45 40.31
CA LEU A 199 31.11 36.89 40.79
C LEU A 199 31.10 38.37 41.21
N ILE A 200 30.39 39.22 40.47
CA ILE A 200 30.12 40.63 40.82
C ILE A 200 29.39 40.73 42.16
N SER A 201 28.36 39.90 42.39
CA SER A 201 27.55 39.92 43.62
C SER A 201 28.27 39.38 44.86
N LEU A 202 29.26 38.50 44.69
CA LEU A 202 30.06 37.88 45.77
C LEU A 202 31.22 38.76 46.27
N GLY A 203 31.33 40.01 45.80
CA GLY A 203 32.32 40.97 46.31
C GLY A 203 33.75 40.77 45.80
N LEU A 204 33.97 39.87 44.83
CA LEU A 204 35.12 39.99 43.94
C LEU A 204 34.93 41.30 43.16
N PRO A 205 35.94 42.19 43.08
CA PRO A 205 35.70 43.62 43.10
C PRO A 205 35.10 44.13 41.80
N ALA A 206 33.78 44.11 41.75
CA ALA A 206 32.96 44.86 40.85
C ALA A 206 32.36 46.04 41.63
N LEU A 207 32.52 47.24 41.08
CA LEU A 207 32.02 48.53 41.59
C LEU A 207 32.85 49.29 42.66
N SER A 208 34.18 49.10 42.75
CA SER A 208 35.05 50.08 43.41
C SER A 208 36.11 50.69 42.47
N LYS A 209 35.79 51.84 41.88
CA LYS A 209 36.65 52.96 41.44
C LYS A 209 38.08 52.70 40.87
N ASN A 210 38.35 51.62 40.14
CA ASN A 210 39.63 51.49 39.42
C ASN A 210 39.45 50.85 38.03
N THR A 211 39.86 51.56 36.99
CA THR A 211 39.78 51.21 35.56
C THR A 211 40.46 49.88 35.20
N ASN A 212 41.45 49.44 35.98
CA ASN A 212 42.14 48.15 35.78
C ASN A 212 41.27 46.91 36.08
N LYS A 213 40.13 47.05 36.76
CA LYS A 213 39.26 45.91 37.12
C LYS A 213 38.22 45.58 36.04
N LEU A 214 37.87 46.54 35.16
CA LEU A 214 36.95 46.31 34.03
C LEU A 214 37.53 45.31 33.03
N ILE A 215 38.85 45.40 32.81
CA ILE A 215 39.66 44.49 32.01
C ILE A 215 39.62 43.06 32.57
N PHE A 216 39.71 42.90 33.90
CA PHE A 216 39.73 41.59 34.56
C PHE A 216 38.39 40.85 34.45
N THR A 217 37.25 41.55 34.59
CA THR A 217 35.91 41.00 34.32
C THR A 217 35.75 40.55 32.86
N HIS A 218 36.26 41.32 31.89
CA HIS A 218 36.23 40.88 30.49
C HIS A 218 37.09 39.65 30.22
N TYR A 219 38.22 39.48 30.93
CA TYR A 219 39.02 38.26 30.82
C TYR A 219 38.32 37.05 31.42
N ILE A 220 37.65 37.19 32.58
CA ILE A 220 36.87 36.09 33.18
C ILE A 220 35.71 35.68 32.26
N PHE A 221 34.98 36.66 31.71
CA PHE A 221 33.94 36.42 30.71
C PHE A 221 34.48 35.63 29.52
N LEU A 222 35.58 36.10 28.92
CA LEU A 222 36.18 35.46 27.74
C LEU A 222 36.69 34.05 28.06
N ILE A 223 37.32 33.85 29.21
CA ILE A 223 37.80 32.52 29.65
C ILE A 223 36.61 31.58 29.86
N ALA A 224 35.55 32.03 30.54
CA ALA A 224 34.33 31.25 30.74
C ALA A 224 33.64 30.91 29.41
N LEU A 225 33.55 31.87 28.49
CA LEU A 225 33.00 31.68 27.15
C LEU A 225 33.82 30.66 26.34
N ILE A 226 35.15 30.77 26.34
CA ILE A 226 36.04 29.81 25.65
C ILE A 226 35.90 28.41 26.25
N LEU A 227 35.88 28.28 27.58
CA LEU A 227 35.72 26.98 28.24
C LEU A 227 34.36 26.36 27.95
N ILE A 228 33.28 27.16 27.92
CA ILE A 228 31.94 26.67 27.60
C ILE A 228 31.84 26.27 26.12
N GLU A 229 32.41 27.04 25.21
CA GLU A 229 32.42 26.69 23.78
C GLU A 229 33.20 25.38 23.54
N LEU A 230 34.35 25.19 24.20
CA LEU A 230 35.17 24.00 24.01
C LEU A 230 34.62 22.75 24.71
N LEU A 231 34.00 22.88 25.89
CA LEU A 231 33.63 21.72 26.72
C LEU A 231 32.13 21.41 26.73
N LEU A 232 31.27 22.39 26.52
CA LEU A 232 29.82 22.28 26.80
C LEU A 232 28.93 22.62 25.61
N ALA A 233 29.38 23.42 24.65
CA ALA A 233 28.52 23.87 23.55
C ALA A 233 27.90 22.73 22.75
N GLU A 234 28.66 21.67 22.45
CA GLU A 234 28.14 20.52 21.71
C GLU A 234 27.12 19.72 22.52
N LYS A 235 27.36 19.51 23.81
CA LYS A 235 26.41 18.86 24.72
C LYS A 235 25.13 19.67 24.87
N VAL A 236 25.24 20.99 25.00
CA VAL A 236 24.10 21.91 25.09
C VAL A 236 23.28 21.86 23.79
N LYS A 237 23.94 21.98 22.63
CA LYS A 237 23.29 21.88 21.31
C LYS A 237 22.57 20.55 21.13
N SER A 238 23.22 19.44 21.45
CA SER A 238 22.64 18.09 21.35
C SER A 238 21.43 17.91 22.27
N ARG A 239 21.53 18.31 23.54
CA ARG A 239 20.42 18.22 24.52
C ARG A 239 19.22 19.07 24.12
N ILE A 240 19.44 20.31 23.70
CA ILE A 240 18.36 21.19 23.24
C ILE A 240 17.71 20.61 21.96
N SER A 241 18.52 20.13 21.02
CA SER A 241 18.03 19.49 19.80
C SER A 241 17.17 18.26 20.10
N TYR A 242 17.61 17.39 21.01
CA TYR A 242 16.83 16.23 21.44
C TYR A 242 15.52 16.66 22.12
N MET A 243 15.58 17.62 23.05
CA MET A 243 14.38 18.11 23.76
C MET A 243 13.33 18.70 22.80
N LEU A 244 13.76 19.44 21.78
CA LEU A 244 12.87 20.06 20.80
C LEU A 244 12.33 19.06 19.77
N SER A 245 13.06 17.96 19.50
CA SER A 245 12.67 16.96 18.50
C SER A 245 11.82 15.83 19.06
N ILE A 246 11.99 15.46 20.34
CA ILE A 246 11.46 14.20 20.86
C ILE A 246 9.93 14.08 20.76
N SER A 247 9.18 15.17 20.95
CA SER A 247 7.72 15.14 20.79
C SER A 247 7.34 14.81 19.35
N TYR A 248 7.90 15.54 18.38
CA TYR A 248 7.63 15.32 16.97
C TYR A 248 7.99 13.90 16.52
N LEU A 249 9.14 13.39 16.95
CA LEU A 249 9.59 12.04 16.60
C LEU A 249 8.69 10.96 17.19
N LYS A 250 8.21 11.12 18.43
CA LYS A 250 7.23 10.22 19.07
C LYS A 250 5.88 10.26 18.36
N ASP A 251 5.37 11.44 18.03
CA ASP A 251 4.09 11.60 17.34
C ASP A 251 4.13 10.99 15.92
N SER A 252 5.26 11.21 15.22
CA SER A 252 5.48 10.63 13.89
C SER A 252 5.63 9.11 13.95
N LEU A 253 6.31 8.56 14.96
CA LEU A 253 6.37 7.12 15.19
C LEU A 253 4.98 6.54 15.49
N GLY A 254 4.18 7.19 16.34
CA GLY A 254 2.82 6.75 16.64
C GLY A 254 1.93 6.73 15.40
N THR A 255 2.10 7.72 14.52
CA THR A 255 1.43 7.75 13.21
C THR A 255 1.84 6.56 12.35
N LEU A 256 3.15 6.28 12.26
CA LEU A 256 3.68 5.15 11.50
C LEU A 256 3.20 3.80 12.06
N GLN A 257 3.16 3.63 13.38
CA GLN A 257 2.64 2.44 14.04
C GLN A 257 1.16 2.20 13.72
N ASN A 258 0.35 3.26 13.70
CA ASN A 258 -1.07 3.16 13.34
C ASN A 258 -1.22 2.74 11.87
N LEU A 259 -0.50 3.39 10.96
CA LEU A 259 -0.50 3.02 9.54
C LEU A 259 -0.05 1.57 9.32
N PHE A 260 0.98 1.11 10.03
CA PHE A 260 1.46 -0.26 9.97
C PHE A 260 0.42 -1.27 10.48
N ARG A 261 -0.31 -0.95 11.55
CA ARG A 261 -1.42 -1.78 12.05
C ARG A 261 -2.58 -1.84 11.06
N GLU A 262 -2.91 -0.73 10.42
CA GLU A 262 -3.94 -0.68 9.38
C GLU A 262 -3.55 -1.52 8.17
N ASN A 263 -2.30 -1.42 7.72
CA ASN A 263 -1.75 -2.26 6.65
C ASN A 263 -1.89 -3.75 6.98
N LYS A 264 -1.47 -4.19 8.18
CA LYS A 264 -1.64 -5.59 8.63
C LYS A 264 -3.11 -6.04 8.64
N LYS A 265 -4.02 -5.17 9.10
CA LYS A 265 -5.47 -5.47 9.10
C LYS A 265 -6.01 -5.64 7.68
N GLN A 266 -5.57 -4.80 6.74
CA GLN A 266 -5.98 -4.92 5.35
C GLN A 266 -5.44 -6.19 4.70
N ILE A 267 -4.18 -6.55 4.97
CA ILE A 267 -3.62 -7.84 4.53
C ILE A 267 -4.51 -8.99 5.02
N ALA A 268 -4.77 -9.07 6.32
CA ALA A 268 -5.59 -10.14 6.90
C ALA A 268 -7.01 -10.18 6.32
N LYS A 269 -7.57 -9.02 6.00
CA LYS A 269 -8.87 -8.93 5.33
C LYS A 269 -8.83 -9.57 3.94
N VAL A 270 -7.85 -9.20 3.12
CA VAL A 270 -7.69 -9.74 1.75
C VAL A 270 -7.43 -11.25 1.80
N GLU A 271 -6.60 -11.70 2.75
CA GLU A 271 -6.36 -13.13 2.97
C GLU A 271 -7.66 -13.87 3.30
N SER A 272 -8.52 -13.28 4.12
CA SER A 272 -9.82 -13.88 4.48
C SER A 272 -10.84 -13.86 3.33
N GLU A 273 -10.84 -12.81 2.50
CA GLU A 273 -11.78 -12.64 1.39
C GLU A 273 -11.44 -13.57 0.22
N HIS A 274 -10.15 -13.77 -0.06
CA HIS A 274 -9.69 -14.55 -1.21
C HIS A 274 -9.16 -15.95 -0.83
N ASN A 275 -9.00 -16.25 0.46
CA ASN A 275 -8.44 -17.50 0.98
C ASN A 275 -7.03 -17.80 0.41
N ILE A 276 -6.21 -16.75 0.25
CA ILE A 276 -4.83 -16.79 -0.22
C ILE A 276 -3.95 -16.17 0.86
N SER A 277 -2.78 -16.75 1.15
CA SER A 277 -1.84 -16.18 2.13
C SER A 277 -0.84 -15.24 1.48
N ILE A 278 -0.56 -14.09 2.11
CA ILE A 278 0.49 -13.17 1.62
C ILE A 278 1.88 -13.83 1.61
N SER A 279 2.10 -14.83 2.48
CA SER A 279 3.37 -15.56 2.53
C SER A 279 3.62 -16.41 1.30
N GLU A 280 2.58 -16.81 0.58
CA GLU A 280 2.69 -17.54 -0.69
C GLU A 280 3.02 -16.59 -1.85
N PHE A 281 2.65 -15.31 -1.72
CA PHE A 281 2.88 -14.25 -2.70
C PHE A 281 4.31 -13.69 -2.68
N VAL A 282 4.99 -13.72 -1.53
CA VAL A 282 6.31 -13.07 -1.30
C VAL A 282 7.51 -14.02 -1.57
N LYS A 283 7.29 -15.25 -2.04
CA LYS A 283 8.37 -16.22 -2.37
C LYS A 283 9.26 -15.75 -3.51
#